data_AF-A0A1G1HAZ0-F1
#
_entry.id   AF-A0A1G1HAZ0-F1
#
_cell.length_a   1.000
_cell.length_b   1.000
_cell.length_c   1.000
_cell.angle_alpha   90.00
_cell.angle_beta   90.00
_cell.angle_gamma   90.00
#
_symmetry.space_group_name_H-M   'P 1'
#
loop_
_entity.id
_entity.type
_entity.pdbx_description
1 polymer ?
#
loop_
_entity_poly.entity_id
_entity_poly.type
_entity_poly.pdbx_seq_one_letter_code
_entity_poly.pdbx_strand_id
1 'polypeptide(L)'
;MKGLKFLGILILLLVLPVVASAYGGHDGLNCTGCHGIHNAKGEIIFAVEPNKKAINPKTKQPYTGTTALCLGCHETVEKGGLGILPVSAVHSHPYDVTPSTKVANVPAVFLRDGKLECVGCHDPHPSNPYFQYLRVDPGAKGAKMAEFCALCHASKAAPTDAAKMKVFDSMDERKYTPAAAPKAPAAPAAPMKK
;
A
#
# COMPACT_ATOMS: atom_id res chain seq x y z
N MET A 1 5.64 30.39 -44.74
CA MET A 1 6.09 30.36 -43.33
C MET A 1 4.97 30.54 -42.28
N LYS A 2 3.96 31.40 -42.49
CA LYS A 2 2.84 31.57 -41.54
C LYS A 2 1.95 30.33 -41.38
N GLY A 3 1.66 29.60 -42.46
CA GLY A 3 0.85 28.37 -42.41
C GLY A 3 1.51 27.22 -41.64
N LEU A 4 2.84 27.09 -41.72
CA LEU A 4 3.59 26.07 -40.99
C LEU A 4 3.63 26.34 -39.47
N LYS A 5 3.64 27.62 -39.08
CA LYS A 5 3.50 28.04 -37.68
C LYS A 5 2.11 27.77 -37.12
N PHE A 6 1.05 28.01 -37.92
CA PHE A 6 -0.32 27.68 -37.54
C PHE A 6 -0.54 26.17 -37.39
N LEU A 7 0.01 25.37 -38.31
CA LEU A 7 -0.08 23.91 -38.24
C LEU A 7 0.67 23.36 -37.02
N GLY A 8 1.86 23.90 -36.70
CA GLY A 8 2.60 23.53 -35.49
C GLY A 8 1.85 23.84 -34.19
N ILE A 9 1.18 25.00 -34.11
CA ILE A 9 0.37 25.39 -32.95
C ILE A 9 -0.86 24.48 -32.81
N LEU A 10 -1.51 24.13 -33.93
CA LEU A 10 -2.68 23.25 -33.93
C LEU A 10 -2.33 21.82 -33.47
N ILE A 11 -1.19 21.29 -33.94
CA ILE A 11 -0.67 19.99 -33.51
C ILE A 11 -0.34 20.02 -32.01
N LEU A 12 0.31 21.09 -31.53
CA LEU A 12 0.65 21.23 -30.12
C LEU A 12 -0.62 21.25 -29.24
N LEU A 13 -1.65 21.98 -29.66
CA LEU A 13 -2.94 22.06 -28.97
C LEU A 13 -3.71 20.73 -28.96
N LEU A 14 -3.54 19.89 -29.99
CA LEU A 14 -4.17 18.57 -30.05
C LEU A 14 -3.40 17.50 -29.27
N VAL A 15 -2.08 17.62 -29.16
CA VAL A 15 -1.23 16.63 -28.47
C VAL A 15 -1.17 16.89 -26.96
N LEU A 16 -1.20 18.16 -26.51
CA LEU A 16 -1.16 18.55 -25.09
C LEU A 16 -2.20 17.82 -24.19
N PRO A 17 -3.48 17.71 -24.57
CA PRO A 17 -4.48 17.02 -23.77
C PRO A 17 -4.23 15.51 -23.67
N VAL A 18 -3.62 14.91 -24.70
CA VAL A 18 -3.34 13.47 -24.76
C VAL A 18 -2.20 13.12 -23.80
N VAL A 19 -1.15 13.95 -23.70
CA VAL A 19 -0.07 13.75 -22.71
C VAL A 19 -0.55 14.02 -21.29
N ALA A 20 -1.44 15.00 -21.09
CA ALA A 20 -2.03 15.28 -19.78
C ALA A 20 -2.98 14.18 -19.29
N SER A 21 -3.62 13.44 -20.21
CA SER A 21 -4.52 12.33 -19.88
C SER A 21 -3.82 10.97 -19.81
N ALA A 22 -2.56 10.87 -20.26
CA ALA A 22 -1.78 9.64 -20.22
C ALA A 22 -1.12 9.38 -18.85
N TYR A 23 -0.89 10.44 -18.06
CA TYR A 23 -0.53 10.30 -16.65
C TYR A 23 -1.80 10.12 -15.83
N GLY A 24 -2.23 8.88 -15.67
CA GLY A 24 -3.24 8.55 -14.67
C GLY A 24 -2.74 8.97 -13.29
N GLY A 25 -3.64 9.36 -12.38
CA GLY A 25 -3.33 9.83 -11.02
C GLY A 25 -2.63 8.82 -10.09
N HIS A 26 -1.96 7.81 -10.63
CA HIS A 26 -1.24 6.76 -9.92
C HIS A 26 0.23 6.63 -10.33
N ASP A 27 0.70 7.32 -11.38
CA ASP A 27 2.10 7.19 -11.87
C ASP A 27 3.09 8.16 -11.21
N GLY A 28 2.65 8.92 -10.19
CA GLY A 28 3.42 10.00 -9.57
C GLY A 28 4.05 9.72 -8.20
N LEU A 29 3.80 8.57 -7.57
CA LEU A 29 4.43 8.25 -6.29
C LEU A 29 5.85 7.74 -6.52
N ASN A 30 6.80 8.66 -6.51
CA ASN A 30 8.22 8.36 -6.30
C ASN A 30 8.47 8.01 -4.82
N CYS A 31 9.71 7.71 -4.45
CA CYS A 31 10.07 7.35 -3.07
C CYS A 31 9.55 8.35 -2.03
N THR A 32 9.47 9.65 -2.39
CA THR A 32 9.03 10.72 -1.49
C THR A 32 7.51 10.81 -1.30
N GLY A 33 6.72 10.05 -2.06
CA GLY A 33 5.28 9.95 -1.87
C GLY A 33 4.89 9.23 -0.58
N CYS A 34 5.69 8.22 -0.19
CA CYS A 34 5.51 7.49 1.06
C CYS A 34 6.56 7.89 2.12
N HIS A 35 7.75 8.32 1.70
CA HIS A 35 8.86 8.59 2.60
C HIS A 35 9.21 10.09 2.75
N GLY A 36 9.32 10.56 4.00
CA GLY A 36 9.86 11.86 4.35
C GLY A 36 11.36 11.76 4.65
N ILE A 37 12.21 11.99 3.65
CA ILE A 37 13.67 11.78 3.78
C ILE A 37 14.30 12.66 4.87
N HIS A 38 13.84 13.91 5.01
CA HIS A 38 14.31 14.86 6.03
C HIS A 38 13.25 15.24 7.07
N ASN A 39 12.02 14.75 6.89
CA ASN A 39 10.85 15.15 7.65
C ASN A 39 9.91 13.97 7.93
N ALA A 40 10.50 12.79 8.13
CA ALA A 40 9.79 11.59 8.53
C ALA A 40 8.98 11.84 9.81
N LYS A 41 7.80 11.24 9.84
CA LYS A 41 6.89 11.23 10.99
C LYS A 41 6.75 9.82 11.56
N GLY A 42 6.81 8.79 10.71
CA GLY A 42 6.79 7.40 11.12
C GLY A 42 8.16 6.73 11.12
N GLU A 43 8.18 5.46 11.55
CA GLU A 43 9.35 4.58 11.41
C GLU A 43 9.73 4.40 9.92
N ILE A 44 10.98 4.00 9.65
CA ILE A 44 11.46 3.73 8.28
C ILE A 44 11.12 4.89 7.31
N ILE A 45 11.42 6.11 7.78
CA ILE A 45 11.24 7.37 7.06
C ILE A 45 9.82 7.60 6.51
N PHE A 46 8.75 7.04 7.08
CA PHE A 46 7.38 7.30 6.60
C PHE A 46 6.99 8.80 6.74
N ALA A 47 6.34 9.35 5.71
CA ALA A 47 5.93 10.76 5.65
C ALA A 47 4.73 11.10 6.56
N VAL A 48 4.05 10.08 7.09
CA VAL A 48 2.90 10.19 7.99
C VAL A 48 3.12 9.42 9.28
N GLU A 49 2.46 9.90 10.35
CA GLU A 49 2.32 9.13 11.58
C GLU A 49 1.36 7.94 11.36
N PRO A 50 1.51 6.83 12.09
CA PRO A 50 0.49 5.80 12.15
C PRO A 50 -0.86 6.37 12.58
N ASN A 51 -1.93 6.10 11.83
CA ASN A 51 -3.27 6.52 12.18
C ASN A 51 -3.81 5.70 13.37
N LYS A 52 -3.87 6.34 14.54
CA LYS A 52 -4.40 5.77 15.79
C LYS A 52 -5.87 6.15 16.05
N LYS A 53 -6.47 6.97 15.19
CA LYS A 53 -7.85 7.46 15.33
C LYS A 53 -8.86 6.53 14.66
N ALA A 54 -8.49 5.94 13.54
CA ALA A 54 -9.31 4.97 12.83
C ALA A 54 -9.50 3.70 13.67
N ILE A 55 -10.74 3.26 13.82
CA ILE A 55 -11.11 2.08 14.61
C ILE A 55 -11.50 0.94 13.68
N ASN A 56 -10.95 -0.24 13.92
CA ASN A 56 -11.29 -1.44 13.20
C ASN A 56 -12.73 -1.89 13.53
N PRO A 57 -13.64 -2.00 12.54
CA PRO A 57 -15.02 -2.32 12.80
C PRO A 57 -15.23 -3.75 13.33
N LYS A 58 -14.27 -4.66 13.10
CA LYS A 58 -14.30 -6.06 13.57
C LYS A 58 -13.76 -6.19 15.00
N THR A 59 -12.60 -5.60 15.30
CA THR A 59 -11.95 -5.75 16.61
C THR A 59 -12.34 -4.68 17.62
N LYS A 60 -12.94 -3.56 17.16
CA LYS A 60 -13.26 -2.37 17.96
C LYS A 60 -12.04 -1.69 18.60
N GLN A 61 -10.84 -1.98 18.10
CA GLN A 61 -9.59 -1.38 18.54
C GLN A 61 -9.03 -0.44 17.45
N PRO A 62 -8.17 0.53 17.82
CA PRO A 62 -7.39 1.28 16.84
C PRO A 62 -6.56 0.36 15.95
N TYR A 63 -6.38 0.75 14.70
CA TYR A 63 -5.46 0.05 13.82
C TYR A 63 -4.01 0.14 14.32
N THR A 64 -3.23 -0.89 14.03
CA THR A 64 -1.82 -0.98 14.45
C THR A 64 -0.91 -1.36 13.29
N GLY A 65 0.41 -1.36 13.53
CA GLY A 65 1.42 -1.82 12.58
C GLY A 65 1.36 -1.11 11.22
N THR A 66 1.60 -1.89 10.16
CA THR A 66 1.65 -1.38 8.78
C THR A 66 0.30 -0.86 8.31
N THR A 67 -0.83 -1.46 8.71
CA THR A 67 -2.16 -0.92 8.37
C THR A 67 -2.35 0.50 8.93
N ALA A 68 -1.92 0.78 10.16
CA ALA A 68 -2.04 2.13 10.72
C ALA A 68 -1.24 3.16 9.89
N LEU A 69 -0.06 2.80 9.38
CA LEU A 69 0.72 3.66 8.49
C LEU A 69 -0.01 3.93 7.17
N CYS A 70 -0.55 2.89 6.52
CA CYS A 70 -1.32 3.04 5.29
C CYS A 70 -2.54 3.96 5.49
N LEU A 71 -3.26 3.80 6.59
CA LEU A 71 -4.42 4.63 6.95
C LEU A 71 -4.04 6.04 7.40
N GLY A 72 -2.76 6.33 7.63
CA GLY A 72 -2.26 7.70 7.77
C GLY A 72 -2.56 8.53 6.51
N CYS A 73 -2.56 7.91 5.33
CA CYS A 73 -2.94 8.55 4.08
C CYS A 73 -4.33 8.13 3.59
N HIS A 74 -4.62 6.82 3.62
CA HIS A 74 -5.78 6.19 2.99
C HIS A 74 -7.01 6.08 3.88
N GLU A 75 -7.07 6.83 4.97
CA GLU A 75 -8.33 7.03 5.70
C GLU A 75 -8.82 8.47 5.48
N THR A 76 -10.11 8.71 5.71
CA THR A 76 -10.66 10.06 5.63
C THR A 76 -10.04 10.99 6.68
N VAL A 77 -10.08 12.30 6.41
CA VAL A 77 -9.55 13.33 7.33
C VAL A 77 -10.28 13.29 8.68
N GLU A 78 -11.59 13.03 8.67
CA GLU A 78 -12.41 12.94 9.88
C GLU A 78 -11.94 11.80 10.78
N LYS A 79 -11.37 10.75 10.19
CA LYS A 79 -10.84 9.57 10.90
C LYS A 79 -9.31 9.55 10.99
N GLY A 80 -8.66 10.69 10.77
CA GLY A 80 -7.24 10.90 11.06
C GLY A 80 -6.28 10.52 9.94
N GLY A 81 -6.78 10.23 8.74
CA GLY A 81 -5.94 10.11 7.55
C GLY A 81 -5.80 11.43 6.78
N LEU A 82 -5.14 11.40 5.64
CA LEU A 82 -5.03 12.56 4.73
C LEU A 82 -6.14 12.61 3.66
N GLY A 83 -7.02 11.60 3.59
CA GLY A 83 -8.07 11.53 2.58
C GLY A 83 -7.57 11.22 1.17
N ILE A 84 -6.36 10.67 1.03
CA ILE A 84 -5.82 10.28 -0.27
C ILE A 84 -6.42 8.92 -0.64
N LEU A 85 -7.34 8.89 -1.60
CA LEU A 85 -8.03 7.66 -2.04
C LEU A 85 -8.50 6.84 -0.82
N PRO A 86 -9.39 7.40 0.01
CA PRO A 86 -9.72 6.81 1.30
C PRO A 86 -10.39 5.45 1.11
N VAL A 87 -9.97 4.47 1.92
CA VAL A 87 -10.48 3.10 1.93
C VAL A 87 -11.34 2.87 3.16
N SER A 88 -12.42 2.10 3.00
CA SER A 88 -13.37 1.83 4.08
C SER A 88 -13.34 0.36 4.46
N ALA A 89 -12.98 0.04 5.71
CA ALA A 89 -13.08 -1.33 6.23
C ALA A 89 -14.51 -1.92 6.23
N VAL A 90 -15.53 -1.08 6.03
CA VAL A 90 -16.93 -1.51 5.95
C VAL A 90 -17.29 -2.02 4.55
N HIS A 91 -16.66 -1.46 3.51
CA HIS A 91 -16.96 -1.77 2.11
C HIS A 91 -15.86 -2.53 1.39
N SER A 92 -14.67 -2.64 1.99
CA SER A 92 -13.51 -3.37 1.48
C SER A 92 -13.33 -4.72 2.18
N HIS A 93 -12.38 -5.53 1.71
CA HIS A 93 -11.96 -6.72 2.46
C HIS A 93 -11.46 -6.32 3.86
N PRO A 94 -11.75 -7.14 4.89
CA PRO A 94 -11.21 -6.91 6.22
C PRO A 94 -9.69 -6.88 6.21
N TYR A 95 -9.12 -5.92 6.94
CA TYR A 95 -7.68 -5.76 7.15
C TYR A 95 -7.38 -5.51 8.64
N ASP A 96 -6.14 -5.75 9.06
CA ASP A 96 -5.71 -5.84 10.48
C ASP A 96 -6.59 -6.83 11.27
N VAL A 97 -6.81 -8.01 10.67
CA VAL A 97 -7.59 -9.09 11.28
C VAL A 97 -6.90 -10.43 11.07
N THR A 98 -7.02 -11.32 12.06
CA THR A 98 -6.67 -12.73 11.89
C THR A 98 -7.77 -13.43 11.07
N PRO A 99 -7.46 -13.98 9.89
CA PRO A 99 -8.46 -14.64 9.07
C PRO A 99 -9.03 -15.88 9.77
N SER A 100 -10.33 -16.11 9.57
CA SER A 100 -10.97 -17.35 10.00
C SER A 100 -10.95 -18.36 8.86
N THR A 101 -10.41 -19.55 9.12
CA THR A 101 -10.39 -20.68 8.17
C THR A 101 -11.79 -21.14 7.76
N LYS A 102 -12.84 -20.77 8.53
CA LYS A 102 -14.25 -20.99 8.16
C LYS A 102 -14.72 -20.10 7.01
N VAL A 103 -14.03 -18.98 6.77
CA VAL A 103 -14.38 -17.97 5.75
C VAL A 103 -13.41 -18.03 4.58
N ALA A 104 -12.12 -18.08 4.88
CA ALA A 104 -11.04 -18.09 3.91
C ALA A 104 -9.81 -18.80 4.47
N ASN A 105 -9.15 -19.62 3.64
CA ASN A 105 -7.82 -20.13 3.94
C ASN A 105 -6.81 -19.20 3.28
N VAL A 106 -6.37 -18.17 4.03
CA VAL A 106 -5.42 -17.18 3.53
C VAL A 106 -4.00 -17.72 3.63
N PRO A 107 -3.24 -17.82 2.51
CA PRO A 107 -1.84 -18.23 2.53
C PRO A 107 -0.95 -17.34 3.41
N ALA A 108 0.03 -17.94 4.09
CA ALA A 108 0.94 -17.25 5.00
C ALA A 108 1.78 -16.13 4.32
N VAL A 109 1.95 -16.18 3.00
CA VAL A 109 2.62 -15.12 2.22
C VAL A 109 1.87 -13.78 2.25
N PHE A 110 0.55 -13.82 2.46
CA PHE A 110 -0.31 -12.64 2.57
C PHE A 110 -0.55 -12.19 4.02
N LEU A 111 0.03 -12.90 5.00
CA LEU A 111 -0.15 -12.57 6.41
C LEU A 111 1.11 -11.88 6.98
N ARG A 112 0.89 -11.00 7.94
CA ARG A 112 1.92 -10.40 8.81
C ARG A 112 1.50 -10.65 10.24
N ASP A 113 2.34 -11.35 11.00
CA ASP A 113 2.04 -11.77 12.38
C ASP A 113 0.67 -12.45 12.52
N GLY A 114 0.30 -13.28 11.53
CA GLY A 114 -0.98 -13.98 11.48
C GLY A 114 -2.19 -13.12 11.11
N LYS A 115 -1.99 -11.83 10.83
CA LYS A 115 -3.04 -10.90 10.39
C LYS A 115 -2.97 -10.63 8.89
N LEU A 116 -4.13 -10.41 8.28
CA LEU A 116 -4.23 -9.89 6.93
C LEU A 116 -4.12 -8.37 6.98
N GLU A 117 -2.95 -7.84 6.62
CA GLU A 117 -2.65 -6.41 6.57
C GLU A 117 -2.84 -5.88 5.14
N CYS A 118 -2.82 -4.54 4.95
CA CYS A 118 -2.84 -3.93 3.61
C CYS A 118 -1.76 -4.51 2.69
N VAL A 119 -0.56 -4.75 3.23
CA VAL A 119 0.59 -5.33 2.50
C VAL A 119 0.46 -6.83 2.21
N GLY A 120 -0.57 -7.46 2.77
CA GLY A 120 -0.98 -8.80 2.38
C GLY A 120 -1.45 -8.83 0.92
N CYS A 121 -2.12 -7.77 0.47
CA CYS A 121 -2.61 -7.65 -0.91
C CYS A 121 -1.81 -6.66 -1.74
N HIS A 122 -1.26 -5.60 -1.15
CA HIS A 122 -0.55 -4.54 -1.87
C HIS A 122 0.96 -4.59 -1.64
N ASP A 123 1.76 -4.40 -2.68
CA ASP A 123 3.21 -4.35 -2.63
C ASP A 123 3.71 -3.05 -3.28
N PRO A 124 4.06 -2.04 -2.45
CA PRO A 124 4.52 -0.76 -2.96
C PRO A 124 5.99 -0.77 -3.41
N HIS A 125 6.78 -1.85 -3.23
CA HIS A 125 8.20 -1.89 -3.61
C HIS A 125 8.60 -3.15 -4.41
N PRO A 126 9.16 -3.03 -5.62
CA PRO A 126 9.10 -1.83 -6.44
C PRO A 126 7.63 -1.54 -6.71
N SER A 127 7.29 -0.25 -6.79
CA SER A 127 5.94 0.19 -7.15
C SER A 127 5.48 -0.56 -8.39
N ASN A 128 4.70 -1.63 -8.23
CA ASN A 128 4.02 -2.27 -9.35
C ASN A 128 2.82 -1.37 -9.65
N PRO A 129 2.85 -0.51 -10.68
CA PRO A 129 1.76 0.43 -10.90
C PRO A 129 0.49 -0.31 -11.36
N TYR A 130 0.63 -1.58 -11.79
CA TYR A 130 -0.51 -2.37 -12.24
C TYR A 130 -1.44 -2.69 -11.08
N PHE A 131 -2.72 -2.35 -11.27
CA PHE A 131 -3.82 -2.64 -10.35
C PHE A 131 -3.58 -2.13 -8.92
N GLN A 132 -3.13 -0.88 -8.79
CA GLN A 132 -2.96 -0.23 -7.48
C GLN A 132 -2.04 -1.01 -6.55
N TYR A 133 -0.87 -1.44 -7.05
CA TYR A 133 0.11 -2.21 -6.27
C TYR A 133 -0.31 -3.63 -5.90
N LEU A 134 -1.30 -4.24 -6.57
CA LEU A 134 -1.73 -5.58 -6.21
C LEU A 134 -0.59 -6.60 -6.34
N ARG A 135 -0.42 -7.43 -5.31
CA ARG A 135 0.57 -8.52 -5.21
C ARG A 135 0.29 -9.68 -6.13
N VAL A 136 -0.85 -9.68 -6.81
CA VAL A 136 -1.24 -10.70 -7.76
C VAL A 136 -1.78 -9.99 -8.97
N ASP A 137 -1.33 -10.35 -10.17
CA ASP A 137 -1.86 -9.82 -11.40
C ASP A 137 -3.18 -10.53 -11.77
N PRO A 138 -4.34 -9.85 -11.71
CA PRO A 138 -5.61 -10.44 -12.09
C PRO A 138 -5.81 -10.39 -13.62
N GLY A 139 -4.78 -10.09 -14.40
CA GLY A 139 -4.84 -9.96 -15.85
C GLY A 139 -5.54 -8.69 -16.32
N ALA A 140 -5.48 -8.42 -17.63
CA ALA A 140 -6.06 -7.22 -18.24
C ALA A 140 -7.52 -7.01 -17.81
N LYS A 141 -7.81 -5.83 -17.22
CA LYS A 141 -9.13 -5.46 -16.70
C LYS A 141 -9.73 -6.46 -15.70
N GLY A 142 -8.90 -7.24 -14.99
CA GLY A 142 -9.36 -8.22 -14.01
C GLY A 142 -9.88 -9.53 -14.61
N ALA A 143 -9.42 -9.92 -15.81
CA ALA A 143 -9.88 -11.15 -16.48
C ALA A 143 -9.74 -12.44 -15.63
N LYS A 144 -8.85 -12.45 -14.64
CA LYS A 144 -8.56 -13.55 -13.71
C LYS A 144 -8.97 -13.25 -12.27
N MET A 145 -10.02 -12.44 -12.08
CA MET A 145 -10.50 -12.10 -10.75
C MET A 145 -11.00 -13.33 -9.97
N ALA A 146 -11.57 -14.33 -10.64
CA ALA A 146 -12.06 -15.55 -9.97
C ALA A 146 -10.89 -16.34 -9.33
N GLU A 147 -9.80 -16.50 -10.08
CA GLU A 147 -8.57 -17.14 -9.65
C GLU A 147 -7.92 -16.34 -8.51
N PHE A 148 -7.93 -15.01 -8.60
CA PHE A 148 -7.45 -14.14 -7.52
C PHE A 148 -8.24 -14.36 -6.23
N CYS A 149 -9.57 -14.35 -6.31
CA CYS A 149 -10.43 -14.62 -5.16
C CYS A 149 -10.16 -16.02 -4.58
N ALA A 150 -9.89 -16.99 -5.46
CA ALA A 150 -9.67 -18.39 -5.09
C ALA A 150 -8.36 -18.65 -4.35
N LEU A 151 -7.40 -17.71 -4.37
CA LEU A 151 -6.19 -17.79 -3.54
C LEU A 151 -6.50 -17.92 -2.05
N CYS A 152 -7.62 -17.34 -1.61
CA CYS A 152 -8.07 -17.39 -0.22
C CYS A 152 -9.42 -18.11 -0.07
N HIS A 153 -10.30 -17.99 -1.06
CA HIS A 153 -11.64 -18.56 -1.05
C HIS A 153 -11.75 -19.71 -2.07
N ALA A 154 -11.33 -20.92 -1.68
CA ALA A 154 -11.25 -22.09 -2.57
C ALA A 154 -12.55 -22.43 -3.34
N SER A 155 -13.71 -21.91 -2.91
CA SER A 155 -14.99 -22.06 -3.62
C SER A 155 -15.16 -21.14 -4.85
N LYS A 156 -14.16 -20.33 -5.22
CA LYS A 156 -14.29 -19.28 -6.26
C LYS A 156 -13.69 -19.65 -7.62
N ALA A 157 -12.77 -20.61 -7.68
CA ALA A 157 -12.20 -21.16 -8.92
C ALA A 157 -11.58 -22.54 -8.65
N ALA A 158 -11.15 -23.24 -9.70
CA ALA A 158 -10.42 -24.49 -9.54
C ALA A 158 -9.08 -24.24 -8.79
N PRO A 159 -8.72 -25.05 -7.77
CA PRO A 159 -7.50 -24.85 -6.98
C PRO A 159 -6.22 -24.76 -7.81
N THR A 160 -6.18 -25.48 -8.93
CA THR A 160 -5.02 -25.54 -9.84
C THR A 160 -4.75 -24.23 -10.57
N ASP A 161 -5.77 -23.38 -10.77
CA ASP A 161 -5.61 -22.13 -11.52
C ASP A 161 -5.21 -20.98 -10.60
N ALA A 162 -5.71 -20.97 -9.37
CA ALA A 162 -5.22 -20.08 -8.31
C ALA A 162 -3.73 -20.33 -8.00
N ALA A 163 -3.30 -21.60 -7.93
CA ALA A 163 -1.91 -21.95 -7.63
C ALA A 163 -0.88 -21.47 -8.68
N LYS A 164 -1.32 -21.17 -9.91
CA LYS A 164 -0.46 -20.66 -10.99
C LYS A 164 -0.32 -19.13 -10.95
N MET A 165 -1.08 -18.44 -10.11
CA MET A 165 -1.01 -16.99 -10.04
C MET A 165 0.31 -16.56 -9.41
N LYS A 166 1.01 -15.66 -10.11
CA LYS A 166 2.25 -15.08 -9.60
C LYS A 166 1.94 -14.15 -8.44
N VAL A 167 2.60 -14.38 -7.32
CA VAL A 167 2.60 -13.48 -6.15
C VAL A 167 3.88 -12.65 -6.16
N PHE A 168 3.74 -11.34 -6.18
CA PHE A 168 4.82 -10.37 -5.98
C PHE A 168 5.07 -10.22 -4.47
N ASP A 169 6.35 -10.24 -4.08
CA ASP A 169 6.79 -10.27 -2.67
C ASP A 169 8.08 -9.47 -2.45
N SER A 170 8.22 -8.42 -3.24
CA SER A 170 9.38 -7.55 -3.30
C SER A 170 9.43 -6.55 -2.13
N MET A 171 8.28 -6.23 -1.51
CA MET A 171 8.20 -5.59 -0.18
C MET A 171 7.87 -6.62 0.92
N ASP A 172 8.41 -7.85 0.85
CA ASP A 172 8.33 -8.74 2.00
C ASP A 172 9.37 -8.34 3.06
N GLU A 173 8.98 -7.43 3.95
CA GLU A 173 9.79 -6.88 5.03
C GLU A 173 10.33 -7.95 5.98
N ARG A 174 9.68 -9.13 6.05
CA ARG A 174 10.13 -10.26 6.86
C ARG A 174 11.42 -10.88 6.32
N LYS A 175 11.72 -10.69 5.03
CA LYS A 175 12.99 -11.12 4.41
C LYS A 175 14.15 -10.18 4.75
N TYR A 176 13.86 -9.00 5.29
CA TYR A 176 14.87 -8.04 5.70
C TYR A 176 14.99 -8.06 7.23
N THR A 177 16.12 -8.56 7.73
CA THR A 177 16.42 -8.44 9.17
C THR A 177 16.91 -7.00 9.42
N PRO A 178 16.21 -6.18 10.22
CA PRO A 178 16.74 -4.89 10.61
C PRO A 178 18.07 -5.10 11.36
N ALA A 179 19.08 -4.27 11.08
CA ALA A 179 20.23 -4.20 11.98
C ALA A 179 19.73 -3.90 13.40
N ALA A 180 20.30 -4.57 14.41
CA ALA A 180 19.93 -4.31 15.79
C ALA A 180 19.96 -2.80 16.07
N ALA A 181 18.91 -2.29 16.72
CA ALA A 181 18.85 -0.88 17.08
C ALA A 181 20.15 -0.51 17.81
N PRO A 182 20.86 0.57 17.41
CA PRO A 182 22.05 1.00 18.12
C PRO A 182 21.68 1.20 19.59
N LYS A 183 22.49 0.63 20.50
CA LYS A 183 22.30 0.81 21.93
C LYS A 183 22.17 2.32 22.20
N ALA A 184 21.13 2.70 22.94
CA ALA A 184 20.96 4.07 23.39
C ALA A 184 22.30 4.55 24.00
N PRO A 185 22.79 5.75 23.63
CA PRO A 185 23.98 6.30 24.25
C PRO A 185 23.82 6.27 25.77
N ALA A 186 24.87 5.87 26.48
CA ALA A 186 24.87 5.90 27.93
C ALA A 186 24.46 7.31 28.39
N ALA A 187 23.56 7.39 29.36
CA ALA A 187 23.14 8.67 29.93
C ALA A 187 24.38 9.46 30.35
N PRO A 188 24.49 10.75 30.00
CA PRO A 188 25.63 11.56 30.39
C PRO A 188 25.76 11.54 31.92
N ALA A 189 26.98 11.33 32.40
CA ALA A 189 27.29 11.29 33.82
C ALA A 189 26.75 12.57 34.49
N ALA A 190 26.05 12.39 35.61
CA ALA A 190 25.51 13.51 36.38
C ALA A 190 26.64 14.49 36.72
N PRO A 191 26.42 15.81 36.57
CA PRO A 191 27.44 16.79 36.90
C PRO A 191 27.82 16.67 38.39
N MET A 192 29.11 16.53 38.66
CA MET A 192 29.64 16.57 40.03
C MET A 192 29.27 17.92 40.65
N LYS A 193 28.53 17.88 41.76
CA LYS A 193 28.30 19.06 42.59
C LYS A 193 29.65 19.53 43.13
N LYS A 194 30.03 20.76 42.80
CA LYS A 194 31.13 21.47 43.47
C LYS A 194 30.71 21.92 44.86
#